data_AF-R1DRM2-F1
#
_entry.id   AF-R1DRM2-F1
#
_cell.length_a   1.000
_cell.length_b   1.000
_cell.length_c   1.000
_cell.angle_alpha   90.00
_cell.angle_beta   90.00
_cell.angle_gamma   90.00
#
_symmetry.space_group_name_H-M   'P 1'
#
loop_
_entity.id
_entity.type
_entity.pdbx_description
1 polymer ?
#
loop_
_entity_poly.entity_id
_entity_poly.type
_entity_poly.pdbx_seq_one_letter_code
_entity_poly.pdbx_strand_id
1 'polypeptide(L)'
;MAHENDLDRGGCEFAKFFETTPQELINAGLYNALAIACFPGLHHEVSLVLLAKALGATPVSVRSSIRDSLSNIGRFTTAPRGSTTSDPVVTEEDSQLEQVPEVEQV
;
A
#
# COMPACT_ATOMS: atom_id res chain seq x y z
N MET A 1 15.90 5.65 3.37
CA MET A 1 14.98 6.24 4.37
C MET A 1 13.63 6.44 3.71
N ALA A 2 12.53 6.34 4.47
CA ALA A 2 11.18 6.68 4.00
C ALA A 2 10.61 7.78 4.89
N HIS A 3 9.68 8.58 4.37
CA HIS A 3 8.87 9.50 5.17
C HIS A 3 7.39 9.33 4.83
N GLU A 4 6.54 9.37 5.85
CA GLU A 4 5.09 9.29 5.72
C GLU A 4 4.52 10.65 5.30
N ASN A 5 3.62 10.68 4.31
CA ASN A 5 2.91 11.89 3.89
C ASN A 5 1.44 11.90 4.33
N ASP A 6 0.92 10.79 4.84
CA ASP A 6 -0.46 10.71 5.33
C ASP A 6 -0.63 11.44 6.67
N LEU A 7 -1.32 12.57 6.65
CA LEU A 7 -1.60 13.39 7.84
C LEU A 7 -2.37 12.62 8.92
N ASP A 8 -3.27 11.71 8.54
CA ASP A 8 -4.06 10.91 9.49
C ASP A 8 -3.18 9.87 10.21
N ARG A 9 -2.00 9.57 9.66
CA ARG A 9 -0.99 8.68 10.23
C ARG A 9 0.19 9.47 10.83
N GLY A 10 0.05 10.79 10.99
CA GLY A 10 1.08 11.67 11.55
C GLY A 10 2.21 12.00 10.56
N GLY A 11 1.98 11.80 9.26
CA GLY A 11 2.89 12.16 8.19
C GLY A 11 2.99 13.67 7.98
N CYS A 12 4.00 14.08 7.21
CA CYS A 12 4.17 15.45 6.74
C CYS A 12 5.06 15.50 5.50
N GLU A 13 4.98 16.60 4.76
CA GLU A 13 5.89 16.83 3.65
C GLU A 13 7.35 16.81 4.10
N PHE A 14 8.23 16.20 3.29
CA PHE A 14 9.66 16.12 3.62
C PHE A 14 10.32 17.50 3.80
N ALA A 15 9.76 18.55 3.17
CA ALA A 15 10.22 19.92 3.34
C ALA A 15 10.24 20.37 4.81
N LYS A 16 9.32 19.85 5.64
CA LYS A 16 9.21 20.19 7.07
C LYS A 16 10.50 19.89 7.84
N PHE A 17 11.24 18.88 7.42
CA PHE A 17 12.50 18.50 8.05
C PHE A 17 13.60 19.55 7.85
N PHE A 18 13.58 20.31 6.74
CA PHE A 18 14.55 21.39 6.52
C PHE A 18 14.29 22.62 7.40
N GLU A 19 13.07 22.79 7.93
CA GLU A 19 12.73 23.89 8.83
C GLU A 19 13.27 23.68 10.25
N THR A 20 13.32 22.43 10.71
CA THR A 20 13.68 22.07 12.09
C THR A 20 15.09 21.53 12.22
N THR A 21 15.72 21.11 11.11
CA THR A 21 17.07 20.55 11.12
C THR A 21 18.10 21.68 11.14
N PRO A 22 19.05 21.70 12.09
CA PRO A 22 20.13 22.68 12.11
C PRO A 22 20.92 22.72 10.80
N GLN A 23 21.21 23.93 10.31
CA GLN A 23 21.83 24.15 9.00
C GLN A 23 23.19 23.44 8.86
N GLU A 24 23.97 23.34 9.93
CA GLU A 24 25.26 22.63 9.94
C GLU A 24 25.11 21.16 9.56
N LEU A 25 24.03 20.47 9.99
CA LEU A 25 23.79 19.07 9.64
C LEU A 25 23.34 18.92 8.18
N ILE A 26 22.55 19.87 7.69
CA ILE A 26 22.13 19.93 6.28
C ILE A 26 23.37 20.11 5.40
N ASN A 27 24.24 21.07 5.75
CA ASN A 27 25.48 21.36 5.04
C ASN A 27 26.48 20.20 5.13
N ALA A 28 26.49 19.45 6.24
CA ALA A 28 27.27 18.22 6.40
C ALA A 28 26.70 17.03 5.58
N GLY A 29 25.58 17.22 4.88
CA GLY A 29 25.04 16.26 3.91
C GLY A 29 24.04 15.26 4.49
N LEU A 30 23.41 15.57 5.63
CA LEU A 30 22.41 14.68 6.26
C LEU A 30 21.29 14.25 5.29
N TYR A 31 20.93 15.12 4.33
CA TYR A 31 19.91 14.85 3.31
C TYR A 31 20.48 14.72 1.89
N ASN A 32 21.74 14.29 1.73
CA ASN A 32 22.33 14.02 0.41
C ASN A 32 21.55 12.96 -0.39
N ALA A 33 20.90 12.03 0.30
CA ALA A 33 19.92 11.14 -0.27
C ALA A 33 18.56 11.43 0.38
N LEU A 34 17.62 11.96 -0.41
CA LEU A 34 16.27 12.25 0.07
C LEU A 34 15.53 10.97 0.42
N ALA A 35 14.66 11.04 1.43
CA ALA A 35 13.77 9.94 1.77
C ALA A 35 12.74 9.69 0.67
N ILE A 36 12.31 8.44 0.56
CA ILE A 36 11.22 8.05 -0.33
C ILE A 36 9.89 8.43 0.33
N ALA A 37 9.06 9.16 -0.41
CA ALA A 37 7.74 9.58 0.03
C ALA A 37 6.74 8.41 0.01
N CYS A 38 6.12 8.16 1.15
CA CYS A 38 4.98 7.25 1.29
C CYS A 38 3.69 8.07 1.21
N PHE A 39 3.04 8.07 0.05
CA PHE A 39 1.79 8.79 -0.16
C PHE A 39 0.58 7.94 0.24
N PRO A 40 -0.48 8.53 0.82
CA PRO A 40 -1.75 7.83 1.05
C PRO A 40 -2.51 7.55 -0.25
N GLY A 41 -3.60 6.79 -0.14
CA GLY A 41 -4.54 6.54 -1.23
C GLY A 41 -3.96 5.70 -2.37
N LEU A 42 -4.30 6.07 -3.61
CA LEU A 42 -3.98 5.30 -4.82
C LEU A 42 -2.47 5.07 -5.03
N HIS A 43 -1.62 5.94 -4.49
CA HIS A 43 -0.18 5.87 -4.69
C HIS A 43 0.55 5.07 -3.58
N HIS A 44 -0.15 4.63 -2.53
CA HIS A 44 0.46 3.99 -1.37
C HIS A 44 1.23 2.71 -1.74
N GLU A 45 0.62 1.84 -2.55
CA GLU A 45 1.29 0.61 -2.98
C GLU A 45 2.54 0.87 -3.81
N VAL A 46 2.49 1.86 -4.71
CA VAL A 46 3.64 2.22 -5.56
C VAL A 46 4.77 2.82 -4.71
N SER A 47 4.45 3.67 -3.73
CA SER A 47 5.42 4.17 -2.76
C SER A 47 6.13 3.05 -2.02
N LEU A 48 5.39 2.03 -1.55
CA LEU A 48 5.98 0.87 -0.87
C LEU A 48 6.87 0.04 -1.80
N VAL A 49 6.48 -0.14 -3.06
CA VAL A 49 7.32 -0.83 -4.06
C VAL A 49 8.60 -0.06 -4.34
N LEU A 50 8.54 1.27 -4.47
CA LEU A 50 9.72 2.10 -4.66
C LEU A 50 10.65 2.02 -3.45
N LEU A 51 10.09 2.06 -2.24
CA LEU A 51 10.85 1.86 -1.00
C LEU A 51 11.51 0.49 -0.96
N ALA A 52 10.77 -0.58 -1.23
CA ALA A 52 11.28 -1.94 -1.25
C ALA A 52 12.44 -2.08 -2.26
N LYS A 53 12.28 -1.53 -3.48
CA LYS A 53 13.34 -1.51 -4.50
C LYS A 53 14.59 -0.78 -4.01
N ALA A 54 14.43 0.37 -3.37
CA ALA A 54 15.56 1.14 -2.82
C ALA A 54 16.25 0.42 -1.65
N LEU A 55 15.53 -0.43 -0.92
CA LEU A 55 16.08 -1.33 0.10
C LEU A 55 16.73 -2.60 -0.49
N GLY A 56 16.74 -2.75 -1.81
CA GLY A 56 17.34 -3.90 -2.50
C GLY A 56 16.43 -5.13 -2.60
N ALA A 57 15.11 -4.97 -2.38
CA ALA A 57 14.18 -6.06 -2.55
C ALA A 57 14.14 -6.53 -4.01
N THR A 58 14.18 -7.84 -4.20
CA THR A 58 14.06 -8.49 -5.50
C THR A 58 12.67 -9.12 -5.65
N PRO A 59 12.15 -9.24 -6.88
CA PRO A 59 10.85 -9.86 -7.09
C PRO A 59 10.89 -11.33 -6.68
N VAL A 60 10.00 -11.72 -5.76
CA VAL A 60 9.82 -13.13 -5.40
C VAL A 60 9.08 -13.81 -6.54
N SER A 61 9.72 -14.79 -7.18
CA SER A 61 9.04 -15.64 -8.16
C SER A 61 7.96 -16.44 -7.45
N VAL A 62 6.70 -16.30 -7.87
CA VAL A 62 5.54 -17.02 -7.28
C VAL A 62 5.76 -18.54 -7.21
N ARG A 63 6.65 -19.09 -8.05
CA ARG A 63 7.03 -20.50 -8.05
C ARG A 63 7.79 -20.95 -6.79
N SER A 64 8.52 -20.07 -6.09
CA SER A 64 9.18 -20.44 -4.83
C SER A 64 8.22 -20.39 -3.65
N SER A 65 7.34 -19.37 -3.60
CA SER A 65 6.40 -19.17 -2.48
C SER A 65 5.34 -20.28 -2.37
N ILE A 66 4.84 -20.82 -3.50
CA ILE A 66 3.92 -21.96 -3.50
C ILE A 66 4.62 -23.24 -3.01
N ARG A 67 5.88 -23.48 -3.39
CA ARG A 67 6.64 -24.67 -2.95
C ARG A 67 6.88 -24.66 -1.45
N ASP A 68 7.23 -23.50 -0.90
CA ASP A 68 7.50 -23.36 0.53
C ASP A 68 6.20 -23.45 1.35
N SER A 69 5.10 -22.87 0.87
CA SER A 69 3.79 -22.92 1.54
C SER A 69 3.12 -24.30 1.49
N LEU A 70 3.29 -25.06 0.39
CA LEU A 70 2.70 -26.39 0.25
C LEU A 70 3.47 -27.49 1.00
N SER A 71 4.71 -27.24 1.41
CA SER A 71 5.51 -28.19 2.22
C SER A 71 4.87 -28.50 3.58
N ASN A 72 4.01 -27.60 4.08
CA ASN A 72 3.29 -27.77 5.34
C ASN A 72 1.82 -28.22 5.16
N ILE A 73 1.33 -28.37 3.92
CA ILE A 73 -0.06 -28.78 3.62
C ILE A 73 -0.27 -30.30 3.78
N GLY A 74 0.80 -31.10 3.90
CA GLY A 74 0.75 -32.57 3.93
C GLY A 74 0.30 -33.23 5.25
N ARG A 75 -0.32 -32.51 6.20
CA ARG A 75 -0.65 -33.03 7.53
C ARG A 75 -2.09 -32.83 8.02
N PHE A 76 -3.05 -32.52 7.14
CA PHE A 76 -4.47 -32.58 7.49
C PHE A 76 -5.13 -33.78 6.81
N THR A 77 -5.20 -34.91 7.51
CA THR A 77 -6.19 -35.95 7.20
C THR A 77 -7.55 -35.46 7.65
N THR A 78 -8.39 -35.03 6.72
CA THR A 78 -9.82 -34.80 6.97
C THR A 78 -10.63 -35.87 6.24
N ALA A 79 -11.39 -36.64 7.02
CA ALA A 79 -12.34 -37.63 6.53
C ALA A 79 -13.44 -36.96 5.68
N PRO A 80 -14.04 -37.67 4.71
CA PRO A 80 -15.03 -37.08 3.82
C PRO A 80 -16.36 -36.92 4.55
N ARG A 81 -16.89 -35.68 4.60
CA ARG A 81 -18.26 -35.42 5.06
C ARG A 81 -19.04 -34.64 4.01
N GLY A 82 -19.90 -35.38 3.32
CA GLY A 82 -21.25 -35.01 2.89
C GLY A 82 -21.48 -33.66 2.19
N SER A 83 -21.70 -33.76 0.88
CA SER A 83 -22.52 -32.86 0.05
C SER A 83 -23.85 -32.47 0.73
N THR A 84 -24.21 -31.19 0.74
CA THR A 84 -25.58 -30.73 0.46
C THR A 84 -25.58 -29.31 -0.09
N THR A 85 -26.35 -29.16 -1.17
CA THR A 85 -26.61 -27.97 -1.96
C THR A 85 -27.63 -27.06 -1.27
N SER A 86 -27.47 -25.74 -1.36
CA SER A 86 -28.53 -24.74 -1.59
C SER A 86 -28.00 -23.31 -1.52
N ASP A 87 -27.90 -22.64 -2.68
CA ASP A 87 -28.15 -21.20 -2.81
C ASP A 87 -29.65 -20.94 -2.52
N PRO A 88 -30.09 -19.76 -2.01
CA PRO A 88 -30.23 -18.56 -2.86
C PRO A 88 -30.19 -17.19 -2.14
N VAL A 89 -30.03 -16.11 -2.92
CA VAL A 89 -30.96 -14.96 -3.04
C VAL A 89 -30.24 -13.69 -3.48
N VAL A 90 -30.66 -13.22 -4.66
CA VAL A 90 -30.45 -11.90 -5.23
C VAL A 90 -31.35 -10.91 -4.51
N THR A 91 -30.84 -9.73 -4.16
CA THR A 91 -31.62 -8.50 -4.11
C THR A 91 -30.77 -7.35 -4.62
N GLU A 92 -31.08 -6.92 -5.85
CA GLU A 92 -30.87 -5.54 -6.30
C GLU A 92 -31.73 -4.63 -5.43
N GLU A 93 -31.27 -3.41 -5.12
CA GLU A 93 -32.12 -2.22 -5.12
C GLU A 93 -31.30 -0.99 -5.54
N ASP A 94 -31.95 -0.26 -6.44
CA ASP A 94 -31.59 0.92 -7.19
C ASP A 94 -31.69 2.19 -6.32
N SER A 95 -30.85 3.21 -6.57
CA SER A 95 -31.12 4.63 -6.24
C SER A 95 -30.04 5.54 -6.84
N GLN A 96 -30.22 5.85 -8.13
CA GLN A 96 -30.19 7.17 -8.79
C GLN A 96 -29.56 8.34 -8.01
N LEU A 97 -28.49 8.96 -8.57
CA LEU A 97 -28.53 10.18 -9.39
C LEU A 97 -28.58 11.48 -8.56
N GLU A 98 -27.48 12.23 -8.55
CA GLU A 98 -27.52 13.68 -8.77
C GLU A 98 -26.15 14.19 -9.26
N GLN A 99 -26.17 14.65 -10.51
CA GLN A 99 -25.17 15.50 -11.13
C GLN A 99 -25.40 16.94 -10.67
N VAL A 100 -24.33 17.69 -10.42
CA VAL A 100 -24.35 19.17 -10.43
C VAL A 100 -22.98 19.68 -10.88
N PRO A 101 -22.91 20.85 -11.54
CA PRO A 101 -22.32 20.94 -12.87
C PRO A 101 -21.00 21.71 -12.89
N GLU A 102 -20.32 21.56 -14.02
CA GLU A 102 -19.27 22.41 -14.55
C GLU A 102 -19.69 23.88 -14.56
N VAL A 103 -18.88 24.76 -13.97
CA VAL A 103 -18.95 26.21 -14.21
C VAL A 103 -17.57 26.77 -14.56
N GLU A 104 -17.56 27.20 -15.81
CA GLU A 104 -16.60 27.92 -16.61
C GLU A 104 -16.13 29.26 -16.02
N GLN A 105 -14.82 29.48 -16.14
CA GLN A 105 -14.06 30.70 -16.44
C GLN A 105 -14.61 32.10 -16.07
N VAL A 106 -13.75 32.86 -15.38
CA VAL A 106 -13.52 34.30 -15.61
C VAL A 106 -12.02 34.56 -15.63
#